data_AF-A0A1E8FQB3-F1
#
_entry.id   AF-A0A1E8FQB3-F1
#
_cell.length_a   1.000
_cell.length_b   1.000
_cell.length_c   1.000
_cell.angle_alpha   90.00
_cell.angle_beta   90.00
_cell.angle_gamma   90.00
#
_symmetry.space_group_name_H-M   'P 1'
#
loop_
_entity.id
_entity.type
_entity.pdbx_description
1 polymer ?
#
loop_
_entity_poly.entity_id
_entity_poly.type
_entity_poly.pdbx_seq_one_letter_code
_entity_poly.pdbx_strand_id
1 'polypeptide(L)'
;MYLFAQARDCDQLRDGVDGTTFKDIWRATGAVCYALRDNTAALWQEAAAALATIQQPPDGRCLELAVLAVARAAVEHHNAHPAAPVAVEAGSGEACPRRLGGLTVVDEDFVPVPGLSRPSGPRSGGTWVRLDGYYVRVSEVLLDGEPAGVETRSEGDYFPVYFRTPPANGKESITVSITDTLDAPGEAQFFYDDAAPTGGGTPSETGTAGPAPSETATAGPGAPAGPGSTDAP
;
A
#
# COMPACT_ATOMS: atom_id res chain seq x y z
N MET A 1 -0.23 -12.31 -5.71
CA MET A 1 0.60 -13.45 -5.23
C MET A 1 -0.18 -14.43 -4.38
N TYR A 2 -0.79 -13.97 -3.29
CA TYR A 2 -1.63 -14.79 -2.43
C TYR A 2 -2.68 -15.62 -3.19
N LEU A 3 -3.37 -14.99 -4.16
CA LEU A 3 -4.36 -15.68 -5.01
C LEU A 3 -3.76 -16.84 -5.82
N PHE A 4 -2.50 -16.74 -6.28
CA PHE A 4 -1.84 -17.81 -7.03
C PHE A 4 -1.40 -18.95 -6.12
N ALA A 5 -0.92 -18.64 -4.91
CA ALA A 5 -0.64 -19.64 -3.88
C ALA A 5 -1.92 -20.38 -3.46
N GLN A 6 -3.03 -19.65 -3.28
CA GLN A 6 -4.34 -20.23 -2.97
C GLN A 6 -4.88 -21.10 -4.11
N ALA A 7 -4.73 -20.64 -5.36
CA ALA A 7 -5.16 -21.37 -6.56
C ALA A 7 -4.21 -22.53 -6.95
N ARG A 8 -3.06 -22.67 -6.29
CA ARG A 8 -1.97 -23.58 -6.65
C ARG A 8 -1.50 -23.39 -8.11
N ASP A 9 -1.49 -22.14 -8.57
CA ASP A 9 -1.04 -21.78 -9.91
C ASP A 9 0.50 -21.72 -9.94
N CYS A 10 1.12 -22.88 -10.18
CA CYS A 10 2.57 -23.03 -10.16
C CYS A 10 3.28 -22.14 -11.20
N ASP A 11 2.64 -21.91 -12.36
CA ASP A 11 3.19 -21.10 -13.44
C ASP A 11 3.29 -19.63 -13.00
N GLN A 12 2.20 -19.10 -12.43
CA GLN A 12 2.19 -17.72 -11.93
C GLN A 12 3.07 -17.49 -10.70
N LEU A 13 3.25 -18.50 -9.84
CA LEU A 13 4.19 -18.41 -8.71
C LEU A 13 5.65 -18.39 -9.16
N ARG A 14 6.00 -19.08 -10.25
CA ARG A 14 7.37 -19.11 -10.76
C ARG A 14 7.68 -17.92 -11.67
N ASP A 15 6.80 -17.66 -12.62
CA ASP A 15 7.09 -16.80 -13.77
C ASP A 15 6.34 -15.45 -13.68
N GLY A 16 5.26 -15.37 -12.89
CA GLY A 16 4.42 -14.18 -12.73
C GLY A 16 4.89 -13.19 -11.67
N VAL A 17 6.12 -13.33 -11.15
CA VAL A 17 6.58 -12.63 -9.93
C VAL A 17 7.64 -11.57 -10.19
N ASP A 18 7.94 -11.33 -11.47
CA ASP A 18 8.83 -10.26 -11.91
C ASP A 18 8.23 -8.89 -11.53
N GLY A 19 8.98 -8.11 -10.75
CA GLY A 19 8.54 -6.84 -10.17
C GLY A 19 8.17 -6.91 -8.68
N THR A 20 8.15 -8.09 -8.06
CA THR A 20 7.89 -8.24 -6.62
C THR A 20 9.17 -8.12 -5.78
N THR A 21 9.05 -7.58 -4.57
CA THR A 21 10.17 -7.38 -3.63
C THR A 21 10.83 -8.70 -3.18
N PHE A 22 10.09 -9.81 -3.19
CA PHE A 22 10.55 -11.13 -2.72
C PHE A 22 10.49 -12.20 -3.83
N LYS A 23 10.77 -11.82 -5.08
CA LYS A 23 10.66 -12.68 -6.26
C LYS A 23 11.33 -14.05 -6.10
N ASP A 24 12.47 -14.12 -5.41
CA ASP A 24 13.22 -15.37 -5.25
C ASP A 24 12.48 -16.36 -4.34
N ILE A 25 11.83 -15.86 -3.27
CA ILE A 25 10.97 -16.67 -2.38
C ILE A 25 9.82 -17.28 -3.19
N TRP A 26 9.15 -16.47 -4.00
CA TRP A 26 8.01 -16.92 -4.79
C TRP A 26 8.43 -17.90 -5.89
N ARG A 27 9.56 -17.66 -6.56
CA ARG A 27 10.14 -18.59 -7.55
C ARG A 27 10.49 -19.94 -6.95
N ALA A 28 11.18 -19.96 -5.80
CA ALA A 28 11.51 -21.20 -5.11
C ALA A 28 10.24 -21.96 -4.68
N THR A 29 9.21 -21.24 -4.26
CA THR A 29 7.89 -21.82 -3.95
C THR A 29 7.23 -22.40 -5.21
N GLY A 30 7.32 -21.71 -6.35
CA GLY A 30 6.86 -22.20 -7.64
C GLY A 30 7.54 -23.52 -8.04
N ALA A 31 8.86 -23.63 -7.85
CA ALA A 31 9.60 -24.88 -8.08
C ALA A 31 9.08 -26.03 -7.19
N VAL A 32 8.81 -25.77 -5.90
CA VAL A 32 8.18 -26.76 -5.01
C VAL A 32 6.77 -27.12 -5.47
N CYS A 33 5.99 -26.15 -5.95
CA CYS A 33 4.65 -26.40 -6.52
C CYS A 33 4.70 -27.39 -7.70
N TYR A 34 5.65 -27.22 -8.63
CA TYR A 34 5.88 -28.17 -9.71
C TYR A 34 6.31 -29.55 -9.19
N ALA A 35 7.21 -29.59 -8.22
CA ALA A 35 7.65 -30.85 -7.61
C ALA A 35 6.49 -31.60 -6.94
N LEU A 36 5.59 -30.89 -6.24
CA LEU A 36 4.37 -31.45 -5.66
C LEU A 36 3.38 -31.95 -6.73
N ARG A 37 3.22 -31.21 -7.83
CA ARG A 37 2.27 -31.54 -8.90
C ARG A 37 2.71 -32.77 -9.71
N ASP A 38 3.96 -32.78 -10.14
CA ASP A 38 4.47 -33.73 -11.14
C ASP A 38 5.32 -34.84 -10.50
N ASN A 39 5.76 -34.66 -9.26
CA ASN A 39 6.44 -35.65 -8.41
C ASN A 39 7.63 -36.36 -9.07
N THR A 40 8.46 -35.62 -9.80
CA THR A 40 9.68 -36.16 -10.43
C THR A 40 10.93 -35.84 -9.62
N ALA A 41 11.90 -36.75 -9.61
CA ALA A 41 13.17 -36.54 -8.88
C ALA A 41 13.92 -35.27 -9.33
N ALA A 42 13.85 -34.93 -10.63
CA ALA A 42 14.49 -33.74 -11.17
C ALA A 42 13.86 -32.45 -10.60
N LEU A 43 12.53 -32.39 -10.52
CA LEU A 43 11.82 -31.23 -9.96
C LEU A 43 12.06 -31.09 -8.45
N TRP A 44 12.14 -32.21 -7.73
CA TRP A 44 12.49 -32.18 -6.30
C TRP A 44 13.92 -31.69 -6.06
N GLN A 45 14.88 -32.06 -6.92
CA GLN A 45 16.24 -31.55 -6.86
C GLN A 45 16.31 -30.05 -7.17
N GLU A 46 15.59 -29.59 -8.20
CA GLU A 46 15.48 -28.18 -8.55
C GLU A 46 14.86 -27.37 -7.40
N ALA A 47 13.75 -27.85 -6.83
CA ALA A 47 13.09 -27.21 -5.70
C ALA A 47 14.00 -27.11 -4.46
N ALA A 48 14.73 -28.17 -4.13
CA ALA A 48 15.69 -28.16 -3.03
C ALA A 48 16.83 -27.16 -3.27
N ALA A 49 17.37 -27.12 -4.50
CA ALA A 49 18.42 -26.17 -4.87
C ALA A 49 17.92 -24.72 -4.83
N ALA A 50 16.72 -24.45 -5.32
CA ALA A 50 16.10 -23.12 -5.28
C ALA A 50 15.86 -22.64 -3.85
N LEU A 51 15.38 -23.51 -2.94
CA LEU A 51 15.17 -23.15 -1.54
C LEU A 51 16.48 -22.90 -0.78
N ALA A 52 17.55 -23.59 -1.13
CA ALA A 52 18.84 -23.47 -0.45
C ALA A 52 19.51 -22.10 -0.64
N THR A 53 19.14 -21.36 -1.68
CA THR A 53 19.68 -20.01 -1.96
C THR A 53 18.88 -18.91 -1.27
N ILE A 54 17.70 -19.21 -0.71
CA ILE A 54 16.80 -18.22 -0.13
C ILE A 54 17.31 -17.74 1.22
N GLN A 55 17.61 -16.44 1.31
CA GLN A 55 17.84 -15.75 2.56
C GLN A 55 16.54 -15.60 3.35
N GLN A 56 16.64 -15.71 4.68
CA GLN A 56 15.48 -15.54 5.55
C GLN A 56 14.94 -14.11 5.44
N PRO A 57 13.65 -13.91 5.15
CA PRO A 57 13.08 -12.57 5.07
C PRO A 57 13.08 -11.89 6.46
N PRO A 58 13.10 -10.55 6.51
CA PRO A 58 12.98 -9.81 7.76
C PRO A 58 11.69 -10.13 8.52
N ASP A 59 11.68 -9.83 9.82
CA ASP A 59 10.48 -9.93 10.65
C ASP A 59 9.33 -9.06 10.10
N GLY A 60 8.08 -9.48 10.35
CA GLY A 60 6.88 -8.82 9.82
C GLY A 60 6.46 -9.24 8.41
N ARG A 61 7.20 -10.16 7.78
CA ARG A 61 6.86 -10.77 6.47
C ARG A 61 6.14 -12.10 6.62
N CYS A 62 5.01 -12.08 7.33
CA CYS A 62 4.30 -13.29 7.72
C CYS A 62 4.03 -14.23 6.54
N LEU A 63 3.59 -13.69 5.40
CA LEU A 63 3.19 -14.51 4.26
C LEU A 63 4.41 -15.21 3.65
N GLU A 64 5.49 -14.47 3.40
CA GLU A 64 6.74 -15.03 2.89
C GLU A 64 7.33 -16.07 3.86
N LEU A 65 7.27 -15.80 5.16
CA LEU A 65 7.72 -16.74 6.19
C LEU A 65 6.89 -18.02 6.20
N ALA A 66 5.56 -17.91 6.15
CA ALA A 66 4.64 -19.05 6.14
C ALA A 66 4.82 -19.90 4.88
N VAL A 67 4.92 -19.25 3.71
CA VAL A 67 5.12 -19.93 2.43
C VAL A 67 6.46 -20.67 2.42
N LEU A 68 7.54 -20.04 2.88
CA LEU A 68 8.85 -20.71 3.00
C LEU A 68 8.82 -21.89 3.97
N ALA A 69 8.12 -21.77 5.09
CA ALA A 69 8.01 -22.86 6.06
C ALA A 69 7.33 -24.09 5.44
N VAL A 70 6.20 -23.88 4.72
CA VAL A 70 5.49 -24.96 4.01
C VAL A 70 6.36 -25.57 2.91
N ALA A 71 7.02 -24.72 2.11
CA ALA A 71 7.87 -25.16 1.01
C ALA A 71 9.05 -26.03 1.51
N ARG A 72 9.71 -25.60 2.59
CA ARG A 72 10.80 -26.36 3.24
C ARG A 72 10.30 -27.68 3.82
N ALA A 73 9.15 -27.67 4.51
CA ALA A 73 8.57 -28.89 5.06
C ALA A 73 8.23 -29.92 3.98
N ALA A 74 7.74 -29.49 2.82
CA ALA A 74 7.46 -30.38 1.70
C ALA A 74 8.72 -31.07 1.16
N VAL A 75 9.80 -30.30 0.96
CA VAL A 75 11.10 -30.85 0.51
C VAL A 75 11.72 -31.76 1.56
N GLU A 76 11.66 -31.38 2.84
CA GLU A 76 12.14 -32.23 3.95
C GLU A 76 11.38 -33.56 4.01
N HIS A 77 10.05 -33.52 3.87
CA HIS A 77 9.24 -34.73 3.82
C HIS A 77 9.62 -35.64 2.64
N HIS A 78 9.78 -35.06 1.44
CA HIS A 78 10.19 -35.82 0.27
C HIS A 78 11.58 -36.44 0.44
N ASN A 79 12.54 -35.71 1.01
CA ASN A 79 13.89 -36.22 1.26
C ASN A 79 13.89 -37.40 2.24
N ALA A 80 13.02 -37.38 3.25
CA ALA A 80 12.86 -38.49 4.18
C ALA A 80 12.08 -39.67 3.57
N HIS A 81 11.18 -39.41 2.61
CA HIS A 81 10.29 -40.40 2.02
C HIS A 81 10.18 -40.27 0.48
N PRO A 82 11.27 -40.50 -0.28
CA PRO A 82 11.31 -40.17 -1.71
C PRO A 82 10.36 -41.00 -2.57
N ALA A 83 9.92 -42.16 -2.08
CA ALA A 83 8.95 -43.02 -2.75
C ALA A 83 7.48 -42.69 -2.40
N ALA A 84 7.24 -41.83 -1.41
CA ALA A 84 5.91 -41.43 -0.98
C ALA A 84 5.54 -40.07 -1.59
N PRO A 85 4.32 -39.90 -2.11
CA PRO A 85 3.84 -38.58 -2.48
C PRO A 85 3.64 -37.72 -1.23
N VAL A 86 3.94 -36.42 -1.34
CA VAL A 86 3.64 -35.46 -0.28
C VAL A 86 2.14 -35.14 -0.30
N ALA A 87 1.42 -35.49 0.77
CA ALA A 87 0.02 -35.11 0.90
C ALA A 87 -0.10 -33.61 1.25
N VAL A 88 -0.93 -32.88 0.49
CA VAL A 88 -1.18 -31.45 0.72
C VAL A 88 -2.61 -31.26 1.20
N GLU A 89 -2.78 -31.02 2.49
CA GLU A 89 -4.06 -30.74 3.11
C GLU A 89 -4.28 -29.24 3.27
N ALA A 90 -5.53 -28.80 3.15
CA ALA A 90 -5.87 -27.42 3.45
C ALA A 90 -5.83 -27.19 4.97
N GLY A 91 -5.11 -26.16 5.39
CA GLY A 91 -5.11 -25.74 6.80
C GLY A 91 -6.47 -25.17 7.23
N SER A 92 -6.74 -25.18 8.53
CA SER A 92 -7.90 -24.50 9.11
C SER A 92 -7.55 -23.03 9.38
N GLY A 93 -7.90 -22.14 8.46
CA GLY A 93 -7.76 -20.68 8.63
C GLY A 93 -6.65 -20.05 7.79
N GLU A 94 -6.29 -18.83 8.13
CA GLU A 94 -5.27 -18.06 7.41
C GLU A 94 -3.90 -18.24 8.05
N ALA A 95 -2.87 -18.46 7.21
CA ALA A 95 -1.50 -18.57 7.67
C ALA A 95 -0.98 -17.27 8.33
N CYS A 96 -1.61 -16.15 7.98
CA CYS A 96 -1.29 -14.84 8.53
C CYS A 96 -2.54 -14.20 9.11
N PRO A 97 -2.48 -13.68 10.34
CA PRO A 97 -3.62 -12.99 10.91
C PRO A 97 -3.94 -11.76 10.07
N ARG A 98 -5.19 -11.64 9.61
CA ARG A 98 -5.71 -10.39 9.06
C ARG A 98 -5.67 -9.32 10.14
N ARG A 99 -4.95 -8.24 9.85
CA ARG A 99 -4.88 -7.07 10.73
C ARG A 99 -4.29 -5.88 10.01
N LEU A 100 -4.70 -4.70 10.47
CA LEU A 100 -3.90 -3.50 10.28
C LEU A 100 -2.70 -3.56 11.24
N GLY A 101 -1.51 -3.44 10.68
CA GLY A 101 -0.23 -3.52 11.40
C GLY A 101 0.47 -2.18 11.56
N GLY A 102 0.20 -1.22 10.68
CA GLY A 102 0.85 0.09 10.68
C GLY A 102 0.44 0.97 9.51
N LEU A 103 1.17 2.06 9.34
CA LEU A 103 1.00 3.03 8.26
C LEU A 103 2.37 3.38 7.68
N THR A 104 2.43 3.57 6.38
CA THR A 104 3.60 4.09 5.68
C THR A 104 3.19 5.32 4.89
N VAL A 105 3.88 6.44 5.11
CA VAL A 105 3.71 7.63 4.27
C VAL A 105 4.38 7.38 2.92
N VAL A 106 3.67 7.70 1.84
CA VAL A 106 4.14 7.53 0.47
C VAL A 106 4.01 8.84 -0.30
N ASP A 107 4.79 8.98 -1.36
CA ASP A 107 4.65 10.09 -2.32
C ASP A 107 3.47 9.84 -3.30
N GLU A 108 3.29 10.76 -4.25
CA GLU A 108 2.23 10.67 -5.27
C GLU A 108 2.41 9.48 -6.23
N ASP A 109 3.62 8.90 -6.31
CA ASP A 109 3.94 7.69 -7.06
C ASP A 109 3.81 6.42 -6.19
N PHE A 110 3.25 6.54 -4.98
CA PHE A 110 3.07 5.48 -3.98
C PHE A 110 4.39 4.83 -3.50
N VAL A 111 5.50 5.56 -3.58
CA VAL A 111 6.79 5.12 -3.07
C VAL A 111 6.96 5.60 -1.62
N PRO A 112 7.41 4.73 -0.69
CA PRO A 112 7.64 5.13 0.71
C PRO A 112 8.58 6.32 0.84
N VAL A 113 8.15 7.34 1.60
CA VAL A 113 8.98 8.51 1.92
C VAL A 113 10.02 8.11 2.98
N PRO A 114 11.33 8.20 2.68
CA PRO A 114 12.37 7.81 3.63
C PRO A 114 12.55 8.85 4.75
N GLY A 115 13.18 8.43 5.85
CA GLY A 115 13.63 9.34 6.92
C GLY A 115 12.55 9.75 7.93
N LEU A 116 11.34 9.19 7.83
CA LEU A 116 10.29 9.38 8.82
C LEU A 116 10.47 8.42 10.00
N SER A 117 10.49 8.96 11.23
CA SER A 117 10.55 8.17 12.47
C SER A 117 9.19 7.60 12.88
N ARG A 118 8.11 8.16 12.33
CA ARG A 118 6.72 7.76 12.53
C ARG A 118 5.87 8.23 11.34
N PRO A 119 4.67 7.66 11.13
CA PRO A 119 3.77 8.11 10.06
C PRO A 119 3.26 9.52 10.38
N SER A 120 3.68 10.52 9.61
CA SER A 120 3.30 11.91 9.85
C SER A 120 3.24 12.75 8.58
N GLY A 121 2.48 13.85 8.63
CA GLY A 121 2.34 14.82 7.54
C GLY A 121 1.68 16.13 8.01
N PRO A 122 1.58 17.14 7.14
CA PRO A 122 1.17 18.49 7.52
C PRO A 122 -0.27 18.55 8.00
N ARG A 123 -0.56 19.54 8.85
CA ARG A 123 -1.90 19.80 9.39
C ARG A 123 -2.94 20.17 8.33
N SER A 124 -2.49 20.62 7.16
CA SER A 124 -3.37 20.84 6.00
C SER A 124 -4.00 19.54 5.47
N GLY A 125 -3.47 18.37 5.83
CA GLY A 125 -3.83 17.10 5.22
C GLY A 125 -3.21 16.96 3.82
N GLY A 126 -3.74 16.00 3.05
CA GLY A 126 -3.31 15.74 1.68
C GLY A 126 -2.21 14.69 1.53
N THR A 127 -1.70 14.14 2.62
CA THR A 127 -0.63 13.13 2.60
C THR A 127 -1.18 11.78 2.16
N TRP A 128 -0.53 11.13 1.19
CA TRP A 128 -0.81 9.74 0.87
C TRP A 128 -0.21 8.82 1.93
N VAL A 129 -1.04 7.92 2.43
CA VAL A 129 -0.67 6.93 3.44
C VAL A 129 -1.09 5.56 2.95
N ARG A 130 -0.12 4.64 2.87
CA ARG A 130 -0.37 3.22 2.70
C ARG A 130 -0.76 2.60 4.03
N LEU A 131 -1.82 1.81 4.01
CA LEU A 131 -2.17 0.92 5.10
C LEU A 131 -1.23 -0.29 5.06
N ASP A 132 -0.49 -0.54 6.15
CA ASP A 132 0.39 -1.70 6.23
C ASP A 132 -0.31 -2.80 7.01
N GLY A 133 -0.48 -3.96 6.41
CA GLY A 133 -1.15 -5.08 7.03
C GLY A 133 -1.47 -6.20 6.06
N TYR A 134 -2.31 -7.11 6.53
CA TYR A 134 -2.87 -8.18 5.71
C TYR A 134 -4.40 -8.14 5.85
N TYR A 135 -5.09 -7.99 4.74
CA TYR A 135 -6.55 -7.88 4.66
C TYR A 135 -6.98 -8.18 3.22
N VAL A 136 -8.25 -8.56 3.05
CA VAL A 136 -8.78 -8.95 1.74
C VAL A 136 -9.20 -7.73 0.95
N ARG A 137 -10.10 -6.92 1.53
CA ARG A 137 -10.61 -5.71 0.91
C ARG A 137 -10.99 -4.71 2.00
N VAL A 138 -10.32 -3.57 2.01
CA VAL A 138 -10.73 -2.44 2.87
C VAL A 138 -12.03 -1.87 2.31
N SER A 139 -13.11 -2.01 3.09
CA SER A 139 -14.41 -1.46 2.75
C SER A 139 -14.47 0.02 3.10
N GLU A 140 -14.01 0.38 4.30
CA GLU A 140 -13.89 1.76 4.75
C GLU A 140 -12.62 1.97 5.58
N VAL A 141 -12.08 3.18 5.48
CA VAL A 141 -11.06 3.69 6.40
C VAL A 141 -11.78 4.51 7.47
N LEU A 142 -11.58 4.11 8.72
CA LEU A 142 -12.13 4.77 9.89
C LEU A 142 -11.05 5.65 10.51
N LEU A 143 -11.39 6.91 10.78
CA LEU A 143 -10.55 7.84 11.53
C LEU A 143 -11.19 8.14 12.87
N ASP A 144 -10.48 7.83 13.95
CA ASP A 144 -10.97 7.86 15.33
C ASP A 144 -12.26 7.05 15.53
N GLY A 145 -12.38 5.94 14.79
CA GLY A 145 -13.52 5.02 14.85
C GLY A 145 -14.70 5.39 13.92
N GLU A 146 -14.64 6.53 13.22
CA GLU A 146 -15.72 7.01 12.36
C GLU A 146 -15.38 6.92 10.87
N PRO A 147 -16.33 6.59 9.98
CA PRO A 147 -16.12 6.62 8.53
C PRO A 147 -15.70 8.02 8.07
N ALA A 148 -14.51 8.12 7.48
CA ALA A 148 -13.92 9.42 7.20
C ALA A 148 -14.24 9.97 5.80
N GLY A 149 -14.77 9.15 4.89
CA GLY A 149 -15.03 9.54 3.51
C GLY A 149 -13.78 10.04 2.76
N VAL A 150 -12.61 9.56 3.17
CA VAL A 150 -11.31 9.95 2.59
C VAL A 150 -11.15 9.39 1.19
N GLU A 151 -10.37 10.07 0.35
CA GLU A 151 -9.94 9.51 -0.94
C GLU A 151 -9.12 8.24 -0.67
N THR A 152 -9.53 7.12 -1.26
CA THR A 152 -8.82 5.85 -1.19
C THR A 152 -8.43 5.35 -2.59
N ARG A 153 -7.28 4.69 -2.69
CA ARG A 153 -6.83 4.02 -3.92
C ARG A 153 -6.38 2.59 -3.62
N SER A 154 -6.75 1.67 -4.51
CA SER A 154 -6.33 0.29 -4.50
C SER A 154 -6.51 -0.31 -5.89
N GLU A 155 -5.71 -1.32 -6.22
CA GLU A 155 -5.81 -2.06 -7.49
C GLU A 155 -6.75 -3.28 -7.39
N GLY A 156 -7.34 -3.52 -6.21
CA GLY A 156 -8.31 -4.60 -6.00
C GLY A 156 -8.04 -5.41 -4.74
N ASP A 157 -8.58 -6.62 -4.69
CA ASP A 157 -8.47 -7.50 -3.53
C ASP A 157 -7.02 -7.92 -3.28
N TYR A 158 -6.60 -7.90 -2.01
CA TYR A 158 -5.24 -8.21 -1.55
C TYR A 158 -4.13 -7.28 -2.07
N PHE A 159 -4.48 -6.18 -2.76
CA PHE A 159 -3.52 -5.14 -3.14
C PHE A 159 -3.34 -4.11 -2.02
N PRO A 160 -2.19 -3.40 -1.98
CA PRO A 160 -2.03 -2.27 -1.09
C PRO A 160 -3.20 -1.28 -1.21
N VAL A 161 -3.59 -0.73 -0.08
CA VAL A 161 -4.63 0.30 0.00
C VAL A 161 -3.98 1.56 0.52
N TYR A 162 -4.26 2.65 -0.17
CA TYR A 162 -3.79 3.98 0.15
C TYR A 162 -4.97 4.87 0.48
N PHE A 163 -4.80 5.80 1.39
CA PHE A 163 -5.77 6.86 1.62
C PHE A 163 -5.06 8.21 1.75
N ARG A 164 -5.81 9.28 1.50
CA ARG A 164 -5.33 10.65 1.65
C ARG A 164 -5.78 11.23 2.99
N THR A 165 -4.85 11.76 3.77
CA THR A 165 -5.17 12.28 5.10
C THR A 165 -6.05 13.54 5.01
N PRO A 166 -7.07 13.68 5.87
CA PRO A 166 -7.86 14.90 5.91
C PRO A 166 -7.07 16.02 6.62
N PRO A 167 -7.52 17.28 6.53
CA PRO A 167 -7.04 18.36 7.39
C PRO A 167 -7.17 18.00 8.88
N ALA A 168 -6.21 18.45 9.69
CA ALA A 168 -6.12 18.09 11.10
C ALA A 168 -7.30 18.55 11.94
N ASN A 169 -7.97 19.65 11.55
CA ASN A 169 -9.10 20.23 12.29
C ASN A 169 -8.82 20.40 13.81
N GLY A 170 -7.60 20.82 14.14
CA GLY A 170 -7.15 21.04 15.52
C GLY A 170 -6.62 19.79 16.25
N LYS A 171 -6.55 18.63 15.60
CA LYS A 171 -5.99 17.40 16.17
C LYS A 171 -4.47 17.34 15.98
N GLU A 172 -3.79 16.70 16.94
CA GLU A 172 -2.36 16.38 16.86
C GLU A 172 -2.10 15.03 16.16
N SER A 173 -3.09 14.14 16.19
CA SER A 173 -3.02 12.82 15.59
C SER A 173 -4.42 12.27 15.36
N ILE A 174 -4.50 11.24 14.52
CA ILE A 174 -5.71 10.44 14.26
C ILE A 174 -5.36 8.96 14.43
N THR A 175 -6.30 8.21 14.99
CA THR A 175 -6.23 6.75 15.02
C THR A 175 -6.92 6.21 13.78
N VAL A 176 -6.19 5.43 12.99
CA VAL A 176 -6.66 4.79 11.76
C VAL A 176 -7.02 3.34 12.07
N SER A 177 -8.23 2.93 11.68
CA SER A 177 -8.65 1.54 11.61
C SER A 177 -9.38 1.28 10.29
N ILE A 178 -9.72 0.02 10.02
CA ILE A 178 -10.39 -0.38 8.79
C ILE A 178 -11.58 -1.28 9.08
N THR A 179 -12.56 -1.24 8.18
CA THR A 179 -13.53 -2.34 8.03
C THR A 179 -13.09 -3.22 6.86
N ASP A 180 -13.07 -4.53 7.06
CA ASP A 180 -12.79 -5.53 6.01
C ASP A 180 -14.01 -6.46 5.89
N THR A 181 -14.22 -6.97 4.69
CA THR A 181 -15.23 -7.98 4.35
C THR A 181 -15.19 -9.24 5.24
N LEU A 182 -14.04 -9.56 5.86
CA LEU A 182 -13.86 -10.76 6.69
C LEU A 182 -13.33 -10.46 8.11
N ASP A 183 -13.48 -9.23 8.60
CA ASP A 183 -12.86 -8.72 9.84
C ASP A 183 -11.31 -8.70 9.80
N ALA A 184 -10.75 -7.51 9.99
CA ALA A 184 -9.31 -7.27 10.08
C ALA A 184 -9.03 -6.28 11.23
N PRO A 185 -8.86 -6.77 12.48
CA PRO A 185 -8.66 -5.90 13.63
C PRO A 185 -7.33 -5.14 13.55
N GLY A 186 -7.25 -4.01 14.24
CA GLY A 186 -6.01 -3.27 14.39
C GLY A 186 -6.22 -1.77 14.23
N GLU A 187 -5.34 -1.03 14.90
CA GLU A 187 -5.31 0.42 14.89
C GLU A 187 -3.87 0.87 14.69
N ALA A 188 -3.70 1.97 13.97
CA ALA A 188 -2.41 2.60 13.77
C ALA A 188 -2.56 4.12 13.83
N GLN A 189 -1.54 4.83 14.31
CA GLN A 189 -1.63 6.26 14.55
C GLN A 189 -0.91 7.04 13.46
N PHE A 190 -1.56 8.07 12.94
CA PHE A 190 -0.96 9.09 12.08
C PHE A 190 -0.86 10.40 12.84
N PHE A 191 0.27 11.10 12.71
CA PHE A 191 0.55 12.34 13.43
C PHE A 191 0.55 13.54 12.48
N TYR A 192 -0.07 14.63 12.91
CA TYR A 192 0.04 15.89 12.19
C TYR A 192 1.27 16.66 12.64
N ASP A 193 2.19 16.89 11.72
CA ASP A 193 3.48 17.54 11.95
C ASP A 193 3.87 18.33 10.69
N ASP A 194 3.81 19.65 10.77
CA ASP A 194 4.13 20.55 9.65
C ASP A 194 5.62 20.52 9.27
N ALA A 195 6.48 19.96 10.13
CA ALA A 195 7.90 19.76 9.84
C ALA A 195 8.19 18.42 9.15
N ALA A 196 7.19 17.55 8.98
CA ALA A 196 7.38 16.26 8.34
C ALA A 196 7.66 16.43 6.82
N PRO A 197 8.67 15.74 6.26
CA PRO A 197 8.91 15.75 4.83
C PRO A 197 7.73 15.12 4.08
N THR A 198 7.16 15.84 3.12
CA THR A 198 5.91 15.47 2.42
C THR A 198 6.10 14.76 1.09
N GLY A 199 7.30 14.29 0.74
CA GLY A 199 7.53 13.57 -0.53
C GLY A 199 7.41 14.42 -1.82
N GLY A 200 6.87 15.65 -1.77
CA GLY A 200 7.01 16.65 -2.83
C GLY A 200 5.70 17.28 -3.31
N GLY A 201 5.71 18.61 -3.36
CA GLY A 201 4.66 19.47 -3.91
C GLY A 201 4.75 20.86 -3.28
N THR A 202 5.49 21.78 -3.90
CA THR A 202 5.62 23.19 -3.51
C THR A 202 4.27 23.80 -3.14
N PRO A 203 4.13 24.60 -2.06
CA PRO A 203 2.89 25.32 -1.79
C PRO A 203 2.56 26.20 -2.99
N SER A 204 1.41 25.96 -3.62
CA SER A 204 0.79 26.97 -4.49
C SER A 204 0.38 28.12 -3.59
N GLU A 205 1.15 29.20 -3.58
CA GLU A 205 0.70 30.49 -3.03
C GLU A 205 -0.53 30.93 -3.83
N THR A 206 -1.70 30.71 -3.26
CA THR A 206 -2.92 31.41 -3.64
C THR A 206 -3.34 32.25 -2.44
N GLY A 207 -3.13 33.57 -2.52
CA GLY A 207 -3.47 34.49 -1.44
C GLY A 207 -3.60 35.92 -1.96
N THR A 208 -4.79 36.27 -2.43
CA THR A 208 -5.21 37.62 -2.82
C THR A 208 -5.72 38.43 -1.60
N ALA A 209 -5.44 39.74 -1.61
CA ALA A 209 -6.24 40.89 -1.11
C ALA A 209 -5.95 41.55 0.27
N GLY A 210 -5.61 42.85 0.17
CA GLY A 210 -6.13 43.96 1.01
C GLY A 210 -5.28 44.38 2.23
N PRO A 211 -5.20 45.69 2.58
CA PRO A 211 -6.33 46.62 2.60
C PRO A 211 -6.08 48.08 2.08
N ALA A 212 -7.15 48.80 1.76
CA ALA A 212 -7.24 50.27 1.73
C ALA A 212 -7.62 50.80 3.14
N PRO A 213 -7.65 52.13 3.50
CA PRO A 213 -7.63 53.36 2.68
C PRO A 213 -6.80 54.55 3.26
N SER A 214 -6.64 55.65 2.49
CA SER A 214 -6.91 57.05 2.93
C SER A 214 -6.55 58.08 1.83
N GLU A 215 -7.29 59.19 1.86
CA GLU A 215 -7.53 60.22 0.86
C GLU A 215 -6.35 61.18 0.60
N THR A 216 -6.27 61.73 -0.62
CA THR A 216 -6.18 63.20 -0.80
C THR A 216 -6.69 63.62 -2.18
N ALA A 217 -7.56 64.63 -2.19
CA ALA A 217 -8.16 65.26 -3.37
C ALA A 217 -7.16 66.11 -4.18
N THR A 218 -7.45 66.37 -5.46
CA THR A 218 -7.79 67.73 -6.01
C THR A 218 -7.81 67.75 -7.56
N ALA A 219 -8.92 68.30 -8.11
CA ALA A 219 -9.17 68.97 -9.41
C ALA A 219 -8.85 68.20 -10.72
N GLY A 220 -9.65 68.23 -11.80
CA GLY A 220 -10.75 69.08 -12.25
C GLY A 220 -11.28 68.54 -13.61
N PRO A 221 -12.27 69.19 -14.25
CA PRO A 221 -13.36 68.50 -14.95
C PRO A 221 -13.25 68.47 -16.48
N GLY A 222 -13.93 67.49 -17.10
CA GLY A 222 -14.19 67.47 -18.55
C GLY A 222 -15.06 66.29 -18.97
N ALA A 223 -16.37 66.51 -19.02
CA ALA A 223 -17.33 65.70 -19.79
C ALA A 223 -17.43 66.26 -21.23
N PRO A 224 -18.25 65.71 -22.15
CA PRO A 224 -18.60 64.31 -22.45
C PRO A 224 -18.43 64.01 -23.98
N ALA A 225 -18.83 62.80 -24.41
CA ALA A 225 -19.58 62.49 -25.65
C ALA A 225 -19.04 61.24 -26.39
N GLY A 226 -19.88 60.20 -26.51
CA GLY A 226 -19.85 59.29 -27.66
C GLY A 226 -20.47 59.96 -28.90
N PRO A 227 -20.93 59.23 -29.94
CA PRO A 227 -20.88 57.79 -30.19
C PRO A 227 -20.25 57.46 -31.57
N GLY A 228 -20.17 56.18 -31.94
CA GLY A 228 -19.79 55.80 -33.31
C GLY A 228 -19.70 54.29 -33.55
N SER A 229 -20.84 53.71 -33.94
CA SER A 229 -20.97 52.49 -34.75
C SER A 229 -20.01 52.55 -35.96
N THR A 230 -19.52 51.47 -36.60
CA THR A 230 -20.21 50.34 -37.24
C THR A 230 -19.11 49.48 -37.93
N ASP A 231 -19.37 48.18 -38.13
CA ASP A 231 -19.01 47.26 -39.26
C ASP A 231 -17.92 47.67 -40.28
N ALA A 232 -17.11 46.82 -40.92
CA ALA A 232 -16.94 45.37 -41.16
C ALA A 232 -15.71 45.28 -42.14
N PRO A 233 -15.41 44.19 -42.87
CA PRO A 233 -15.60 42.75 -42.66
C PRO A 233 -14.30 42.00 -42.29
#